data_AF-A0A834HCR1-F1
#
_entry.id   AF-A0A834HCR1-F1
#
_cell.length_a   1.000
_cell.length_b   1.000
_cell.length_c   1.000
_cell.angle_alpha   90.00
_cell.angle_beta   90.00
_cell.angle_gamma   90.00
#
_symmetry.space_group_name_H-M   'P 1'
#
loop_
_entity.id
_entity.type
_entity.pdbx_description
1 polymer ?
#
loop_
_entity_poly.entity_id
_entity_poly.type
_entity_poly.pdbx_seq_one_letter_code
_entity_poly.pdbx_strand_id
1 'polypeptide(L)'
;MAISTPRFSRETNNQGFELSFPLPPKIDKSQKIPQKPTPALKKAFLRALRKSAPLKCLFKPTPRTPADVVRMARFLLLYLDSNSECGGGGGIKHVEKMAELNKLIRELKTILYGNNEFEPAAEACAQLTEEFFSENTFRLLIICLPKLDLEGRKDATQVVANLQRQRVRSRLIASDYLEDNLDLMDHLISGYEDQGVALHYGTMLRECIRHQSVARYVLNSKCMKKFFDYIQLLNFDVAADAIATFKELLTRHKSTVAEFLSRNYNWFFAEFNSKLLESTNYVTRRQAVKLLGDILLERSNSSVMVHYVSSKDNLRISMNLLREPSKNIQIDAFHVFKLFAANKNKPPGIANIFVANRSKILRFFSDFKIDREDEQFEADKAQVIREIAQVECKDGDLANERLLKTY
;
A
#
# COMPACT_ATOMS: atom_id res chain seq x y z
N MET A 1 -30.31 -24.39 9.49
CA MET A 1 -30.88 -23.20 10.15
C MET A 1 -30.62 -22.00 9.27
N ALA A 2 -31.68 -21.45 8.67
CA ALA A 2 -31.63 -20.29 7.79
C ALA A 2 -31.52 -19.01 8.63
N ILE A 3 -30.68 -18.05 8.22
CA ILE A 3 -30.56 -16.75 8.87
C ILE A 3 -31.02 -15.68 7.87
N SER A 4 -32.07 -14.97 8.28
CA SER A 4 -32.75 -13.87 7.61
C SER A 4 -32.00 -12.55 7.79
N THR A 5 -32.05 -11.70 6.77
CA THR A 5 -31.61 -10.30 6.80
C THR A 5 -32.82 -9.37 6.84
N PRO A 6 -32.80 -8.26 7.62
CA PRO A 6 -33.82 -7.22 7.49
C PRO A 6 -33.36 -6.08 6.55
N ARG A 7 -34.26 -5.73 5.63
CA ARG A 7 -34.26 -4.48 4.83
C ARG A 7 -34.72 -3.32 5.71
N PHE A 8 -34.15 -2.13 5.52
CA PHE A 8 -34.76 -0.87 5.95
C PHE A 8 -34.99 0.05 4.74
N SER A 9 -36.23 0.48 4.62
CA SER A 9 -36.81 1.30 3.56
C SER A 9 -36.57 2.78 3.82
N ARG A 10 -36.43 3.56 2.74
CA ARG A 10 -36.40 5.02 2.73
C ARG A 10 -37.82 5.57 2.92
N GLU A 11 -37.99 6.49 3.87
CA GLU A 11 -39.13 7.41 3.90
C GLU A 11 -38.65 8.83 3.61
N THR A 12 -39.26 9.41 2.59
CA THR A 12 -39.16 10.81 2.18
C THR A 12 -40.10 11.63 3.03
N ASN A 13 -39.62 12.70 3.68
CA ASN A 13 -40.48 13.71 4.25
C ASN A 13 -40.13 15.09 3.68
N ASN A 14 -41.13 15.67 3.03
CA ASN A 14 -41.10 16.91 2.27
C ASN A 14 -41.80 17.98 3.12
N GLN A 15 -41.07 18.97 3.63
CA GLN A 15 -41.65 20.17 4.22
C GLN A 15 -40.84 21.39 3.77
N GLY A 16 -41.50 22.24 2.98
CA GLY A 16 -40.98 23.52 2.52
C GLY A 16 -41.02 24.58 3.62
N PHE A 17 -40.02 25.45 3.59
CA PHE A 17 -40.01 26.72 4.31
C PHE A 17 -39.49 27.80 3.35
N GLU A 18 -40.40 28.69 2.94
CA GLU A 18 -40.08 30.00 2.37
C GLU A 18 -39.53 30.90 3.49
N LEU A 19 -38.39 31.56 3.27
CA LEU A 19 -37.92 32.66 4.09
C LEU A 19 -37.44 33.81 3.19
N SER A 20 -38.16 34.92 3.33
CA SER A 20 -38.04 36.19 2.62
C SER A 20 -36.73 36.93 2.93
N PHE A 21 -36.12 37.53 1.90
CA PHE A 21 -34.95 38.41 2.04
C PHE A 21 -35.36 39.86 2.35
N PRO A 22 -34.71 40.56 3.30
CA PRO A 22 -34.89 42.00 3.47
C PRO A 22 -34.01 42.82 2.51
N LEU A 23 -34.57 43.91 1.98
CA LEU A 23 -33.93 44.91 1.12
C LEU A 23 -32.85 45.74 1.87
N PRO A 24 -31.84 46.31 1.16
CA PRO A 24 -30.78 47.08 1.78
C PRO A 24 -31.22 48.52 2.15
N PRO A 25 -30.62 49.16 3.17
CA PRO A 25 -30.99 50.51 3.58
C PRO A 25 -30.39 51.59 2.67
N LYS A 26 -31.12 52.70 2.54
CA LYS A 26 -30.76 53.91 1.78
C LYS A 26 -29.60 54.68 2.43
N ILE A 27 -28.68 55.19 1.60
CA ILE A 27 -27.54 56.02 1.99
C ILE A 27 -28.00 57.48 2.17
N ASP A 28 -27.77 58.04 3.34
CA ASP A 28 -27.91 59.48 3.63
C ASP A 28 -26.61 60.22 3.26
N LYS A 29 -26.74 61.30 2.48
CA LYS A 29 -25.65 62.17 2.03
C LYS A 29 -25.64 63.44 2.88
N SER A 30 -24.98 63.41 4.03
CA SER A 30 -24.50 64.64 4.67
C SER A 30 -23.45 64.36 5.74
N GLN A 31 -22.16 64.50 5.42
CA GLN A 31 -21.12 64.85 6.40
C GLN A 31 -19.82 65.34 5.74
N LYS A 32 -19.23 66.36 6.37
CA LYS A 32 -18.26 67.33 5.86
C LYS A 32 -16.83 66.79 5.67
N ILE A 33 -16.13 67.35 4.70
CA ILE A 33 -14.70 67.17 4.37
C ILE A 33 -13.81 67.78 5.48
N PRO A 34 -12.77 67.10 6.01
CA PRO A 34 -11.79 67.73 6.89
C PRO A 34 -10.62 68.39 6.11
N GLN A 35 -10.23 69.58 6.59
CA GLN A 35 -9.20 70.46 6.04
C GLN A 35 -7.76 69.91 6.24
N LYS A 36 -6.84 70.30 5.34
CA LYS A 36 -5.41 69.92 5.37
C LYS A 36 -4.69 70.49 6.61
N PRO A 37 -3.78 69.73 7.25
CA PRO A 37 -3.05 70.21 8.44
C PRO A 37 -1.92 71.19 8.09
N THR A 38 -1.69 72.14 8.99
CA THR A 38 -0.75 73.27 8.89
C THR A 38 0.74 72.88 8.92
N PRO A 39 1.65 73.72 8.39
CA PRO A 39 3.06 73.39 8.16
C PRO A 39 3.89 73.05 9.42
N ALA A 40 3.44 73.47 10.61
CA ALA A 40 4.16 73.26 11.86
C ALA A 40 4.14 71.78 12.33
N LEU A 41 3.03 71.07 12.11
CA LEU A 41 2.88 69.65 12.47
C LEU A 41 3.73 68.73 11.57
N LYS A 42 3.87 69.07 10.28
CA LYS A 42 4.76 68.34 9.36
C LYS A 42 6.23 68.43 9.77
N LYS A 43 6.65 69.59 10.28
CA LYS A 43 8.06 69.82 10.67
C LYS A 43 8.42 69.11 11.98
N ALA A 44 7.47 68.94 12.90
CA ALA A 44 7.63 68.14 14.12
C ALA A 44 7.69 66.63 13.80
N PHE A 45 6.82 66.14 12.90
CA PHE A 45 6.81 64.75 12.46
C PHE A 45 8.09 64.34 11.71
N LEU A 46 8.61 65.22 10.83
CA LEU A 46 9.86 65.00 10.11
C LEU A 46 11.11 65.02 11.01
N ARG A 47 11.07 65.72 12.15
CA ARG A 47 12.16 65.69 13.15
C ARG A 47 12.14 64.41 14.00
N ALA A 48 10.97 63.84 14.27
CA ALA A 48 10.84 62.56 14.97
C ALA A 48 11.33 61.38 14.10
N LEU A 49 11.06 61.40 12.79
CA LEU A 49 11.52 60.39 11.82
C LEU A 49 13.04 60.38 11.57
N ARG A 50 13.77 61.44 11.96
CA ARG A 50 15.21 61.58 11.68
C ARG A 50 16.11 61.07 12.81
N LYS A 51 15.53 60.62 13.94
CA LYS A 51 16.26 60.09 15.11
C LYS A 51 16.13 58.58 15.32
N SER A 52 15.47 57.85 14.43
CA SER A 52 15.48 56.38 14.41
C SER A 52 16.56 55.86 13.45
N ALA A 53 17.40 54.96 13.97
CA ALA A 53 18.48 54.23 13.31
C ALA A 53 18.05 53.59 11.95
N PRO A 54 19.00 53.19 11.06
CA PRO A 54 18.68 52.94 9.66
C PRO A 54 17.71 51.78 9.50
N LEU A 55 16.62 52.03 8.76
CA LEU A 55 15.64 51.05 8.28
C LEU A 55 16.30 50.04 7.33
N LYS A 56 17.01 49.05 7.89
CA LYS A 56 17.29 47.76 7.26
C LYS A 56 16.32 46.72 7.84
N CYS A 57 15.02 46.91 7.63
CA CYS A 57 13.98 45.93 7.96
C CYS A 57 12.67 46.27 7.24
N LEU A 58 12.66 46.25 5.91
CA LEU A 58 11.43 46.18 5.12
C LEU A 58 11.75 45.36 3.88
N PHE A 59 10.90 44.37 3.58
CA PHE A 59 11.11 43.19 2.71
C PHE A 59 11.72 41.96 3.42
N LYS A 60 11.06 41.47 4.46
CA LYS A 60 10.98 40.00 4.61
C LYS A 60 10.12 39.50 3.44
N PRO A 61 10.56 38.52 2.64
CA PRO A 61 9.68 37.92 1.64
C PRO A 61 8.40 37.45 2.35
N THR A 62 7.24 37.76 1.79
CA THR A 62 5.96 37.25 2.29
C THR A 62 6.08 35.73 2.45
N PRO A 63 5.61 35.16 3.58
CA PRO A 63 5.62 33.71 3.75
C PRO A 63 4.88 33.09 2.58
N ARG A 64 5.52 32.12 1.92
CA ARG A 64 4.94 31.45 0.75
C ARG A 64 3.69 30.72 1.18
N THR A 65 2.64 30.78 0.37
CA THR A 65 1.48 29.93 0.60
C THR A 65 1.86 28.47 0.29
N PRO A 66 1.17 27.47 0.88
CA PRO A 66 1.44 26.07 0.58
C PRO A 66 1.35 25.76 -0.93
N ALA A 67 0.40 26.39 -1.63
CA ALA A 67 0.26 26.26 -3.08
C ALA A 67 1.47 26.85 -3.84
N ASP A 68 2.01 27.99 -3.40
CA ASP A 68 3.20 28.58 -4.05
C ASP A 68 4.44 27.68 -3.91
N VAL A 69 4.60 27.00 -2.77
CA VAL A 69 5.67 26.03 -2.56
C VAL A 69 5.55 24.88 -3.57
N VAL A 70 4.33 24.36 -3.77
CA VAL A 70 4.06 23.31 -4.76
C VAL A 70 4.37 23.79 -6.19
N ARG A 71 3.89 24.97 -6.59
CA ARG A 71 4.14 25.51 -7.94
C ARG A 71 5.63 25.70 -8.21
N MET A 72 6.36 26.21 -7.23
CA MET A 72 7.81 26.39 -7.36
C MET A 72 8.54 25.05 -7.46
N ALA A 73 8.17 24.08 -6.62
CA ALA A 73 8.73 22.73 -6.69
C ALA A 73 8.44 22.08 -8.06
N ARG A 74 7.20 22.20 -8.55
CA ARG A 74 6.79 21.71 -9.87
C ARG A 74 7.59 22.35 -11.00
N PHE A 75 7.80 23.67 -10.97
CA PHE A 75 8.61 24.38 -11.96
C PHE A 75 10.04 23.81 -12.04
N LEU A 76 10.67 23.54 -10.89
CA LEU A 76 12.01 22.95 -10.85
C LEU A 76 12.01 21.47 -11.26
N LEU A 77 10.95 20.72 -10.96
CA LEU A 77 10.78 19.34 -11.44
C LEU A 77 10.63 19.28 -12.97
N LEU A 78 9.88 20.19 -13.58
CA LEU A 78 9.78 20.30 -15.04
C LEU A 78 11.14 20.64 -15.68
N TYR A 79 11.89 21.55 -15.06
CA TYR A 79 13.25 21.85 -15.47
C TYR A 79 14.16 20.61 -15.41
N LEU A 80 14.04 19.78 -14.36
CA LEU A 80 14.77 18.53 -14.25
C LEU A 80 14.35 17.48 -15.27
N ASP A 81 13.07 17.42 -15.58
CA ASP A 81 12.53 16.47 -16.53
C ASP A 81 13.03 16.77 -17.95
N SER A 82 12.91 18.03 -18.37
CA SER A 82 13.31 18.48 -19.71
C SER A 82 14.83 18.41 -19.97
N ASN A 83 15.67 18.49 -18.93
CA ASN A 83 17.13 18.49 -19.10
C ASN A 83 17.76 17.08 -19.07
N SER A 84 16.99 15.99 -19.03
CA SER A 84 17.59 14.64 -19.05
C SER A 84 18.20 14.23 -20.39
N GLU A 85 17.85 14.90 -21.49
CA GLU A 85 18.33 14.55 -22.84
C GLU A 85 19.66 15.23 -23.22
N CYS A 86 20.08 16.27 -22.49
CA CYS A 86 21.33 16.97 -22.77
C CYS A 86 22.45 16.44 -21.88
N GLY A 87 23.17 15.42 -22.36
CA GLY A 87 24.36 14.83 -21.72
C GLY A 87 25.57 15.76 -21.58
N GLY A 88 25.40 16.95 -21.00
CA GLY A 88 26.45 17.95 -20.86
C GLY A 88 26.34 18.71 -19.53
N GLY A 89 27.22 18.36 -18.60
CA GLY A 89 27.74 19.21 -17.52
C GLY A 89 26.74 20.09 -16.76
N GLY A 90 26.22 19.58 -15.64
CA GLY A 90 25.51 20.38 -14.64
C GLY A 90 26.41 21.50 -14.11
N GLY A 91 26.35 22.67 -14.74
CA GLY A 91 27.02 23.87 -14.27
C GLY A 91 26.48 24.34 -12.92
N ILE A 92 27.09 25.37 -12.34
CA ILE A 92 26.72 25.96 -11.03
C ILE A 92 25.20 26.20 -10.93
N LYS A 93 24.56 26.70 -12.01
CA LYS A 93 23.11 26.93 -12.07
C LYS A 93 22.26 25.67 -11.87
N HIS A 94 22.71 24.50 -12.32
CA HIS A 94 22.00 23.24 -12.10
C HIS A 94 22.09 22.82 -10.63
N VAL A 95 23.28 22.94 -10.04
CA VAL A 95 23.51 22.63 -8.61
C VAL A 95 22.66 23.54 -7.71
N GLU A 96 22.60 24.83 -8.02
CA GLU A 96 21.75 25.80 -7.30
C GLU A 96 20.27 25.42 -7.37
N LYS A 97 19.77 25.08 -8.57
CA LYS A 97 18.38 24.64 -8.75
C LYS A 97 18.08 23.33 -8.01
N MET A 98 19.05 22.41 -7.91
CA MET A 98 18.89 21.16 -7.15
C MET A 98 18.80 21.43 -5.65
N ALA A 99 19.68 22.28 -5.14
CA ALA A 99 19.64 22.69 -3.75
C ALA A 99 18.31 23.40 -3.41
N GLU A 100 17.81 24.24 -4.32
CA GLU A 100 16.51 24.90 -4.15
C GLU A 100 15.35 23.90 -4.16
N LEU A 101 15.34 22.93 -5.09
CA LEU A 101 14.31 21.90 -5.14
C LEU A 101 14.30 21.05 -3.85
N ASN A 102 15.45 20.62 -3.36
CA ASN A 102 15.54 19.86 -2.11
C ASN A 102 15.03 20.68 -0.91
N LYS A 103 15.31 21.98 -0.88
CA LYS A 103 14.75 22.88 0.14
C LYS A 103 13.22 22.95 0.06
N LEU A 104 12.66 23.05 -1.15
CA LEU A 104 11.21 23.09 -1.35
C LEU A 104 10.55 21.75 -0.98
N ILE A 105 11.13 20.61 -1.33
CA ILE A 105 10.62 19.29 -0.93
C ILE A 105 10.61 19.15 0.60
N ARG A 106 11.65 19.64 1.28
CA ARG A 106 11.69 19.70 2.75
C ARG A 106 10.63 20.63 3.33
N GLU A 107 10.37 21.76 2.68
CA GLU A 107 9.30 22.69 3.05
C GLU A 107 7.92 22.01 2.90
N LEU A 108 7.66 21.30 1.79
CA LEU A 108 6.46 20.49 1.59
C LEU A 108 6.28 19.45 2.72
N LYS A 109 7.35 18.71 3.05
CA LYS A 109 7.35 17.76 4.17
C LYS A 109 6.97 18.45 5.49
N THR A 110 7.55 19.61 5.75
CA THR A 110 7.33 20.36 7.00
C THR A 110 5.88 20.85 7.11
N ILE A 111 5.25 21.24 5.98
CA ILE A 111 3.81 21.59 5.96
C ILE A 111 2.96 20.35 6.29
N LEU A 112 3.31 19.18 5.77
CA LEU A 112 2.53 17.94 5.91
C LEU A 112 2.70 17.20 7.25
N TYR A 113 3.87 17.32 7.88
CA TYR A 113 4.19 16.63 9.15
C TYR A 113 4.30 17.57 10.34
N GLY A 114 4.36 18.88 10.11
CA GLY A 114 4.70 19.86 11.14
C GLY A 114 6.21 19.87 11.43
N ASN A 115 6.56 20.49 12.54
CA ASN A 115 7.92 20.51 13.09
C ASN A 115 7.87 20.27 14.60
N ASN A 116 9.02 20.37 15.29
CA ASN A 116 9.08 20.14 16.74
C ASN A 116 8.29 21.16 17.58
N GLU A 117 7.87 22.27 16.99
CA GLU A 117 7.20 23.38 17.67
C GLU A 117 5.71 23.46 17.32
N PHE A 118 5.31 23.04 16.12
CA PHE A 118 3.96 23.22 15.59
C PHE A 118 3.47 21.95 14.88
N GLU A 119 2.23 21.56 15.21
CA GLU A 119 1.48 20.55 14.46
C GLU A 119 1.10 21.06 13.05
N PRO A 120 0.97 20.15 12.07
CA PRO A 120 0.60 20.53 10.71
C PRO A 120 -0.82 21.12 10.66
N ALA A 121 -0.94 22.35 10.15
CA ALA A 121 -2.24 23.00 9.99
C ALA A 121 -3.07 22.30 8.91
N ALA A 122 -4.28 21.85 9.25
CA ALA A 122 -5.15 21.09 8.36
C ALA A 122 -5.49 21.85 7.06
N GLU A 123 -5.73 23.15 7.15
CA GLU A 123 -5.99 23.99 5.97
C GLU A 123 -4.78 24.08 5.05
N ALA A 124 -3.58 24.24 5.60
CA ALA A 124 -2.35 24.28 4.82
C ALA A 124 -2.06 22.95 4.13
N CYS A 125 -2.30 21.83 4.82
CA CYS A 125 -2.21 20.49 4.24
C CYS A 125 -3.21 20.30 3.09
N ALA A 126 -4.45 20.75 3.27
CA ALA A 126 -5.49 20.63 2.25
C ALA A 126 -5.15 21.46 0.99
N GLN A 127 -4.70 22.71 1.16
CA GLN A 127 -4.27 23.57 0.05
C GLN A 127 -3.08 22.98 -0.71
N LEU A 128 -2.06 22.49 0.02
CA LEU A 128 -0.91 21.81 -0.58
C LEU A 128 -1.38 20.59 -1.39
N THR A 129 -2.22 19.75 -0.80
CA THR A 129 -2.69 18.50 -1.43
C THR A 129 -3.50 18.79 -2.71
N GLU A 130 -4.42 19.76 -2.68
CA GLU A 130 -5.23 20.14 -3.85
C GLU A 130 -4.33 20.62 -5.00
N GLU A 131 -3.39 21.53 -4.72
CA GLU A 131 -2.45 22.02 -5.73
C GLU A 131 -1.54 20.91 -6.27
N PHE A 132 -1.03 20.03 -5.40
CA PHE A 132 -0.06 18.99 -5.75
C PHE A 132 -0.61 17.99 -6.78
N PHE A 133 -1.89 17.61 -6.67
CA PHE A 133 -2.54 16.73 -7.62
C PHE A 133 -3.08 17.46 -8.86
N SER A 134 -3.51 18.73 -8.73
CA SER A 134 -4.15 19.48 -9.83
C SER A 134 -3.28 19.64 -11.08
N GLU A 135 -1.96 19.80 -10.95
CA GLU A 135 -1.05 20.01 -12.08
C GLU A 135 -0.05 18.86 -12.31
N ASN A 136 -0.38 17.63 -11.92
CA ASN A 136 0.50 16.45 -12.11
C ASN A 136 1.88 16.56 -11.43
N THR A 137 2.01 17.35 -10.35
CA THR A 137 3.27 17.43 -9.58
C THR A 137 3.66 16.07 -9.02
N PHE A 138 2.66 15.25 -8.65
CA PHE A 138 2.87 13.89 -8.17
C PHE A 138 3.64 13.00 -9.16
N ARG A 139 3.18 12.93 -10.40
CA ARG A 139 3.86 12.19 -11.48
C ARG A 139 5.29 12.69 -11.68
N LEU A 140 5.48 14.01 -11.76
CA LEU A 140 6.79 14.61 -11.96
C LEU A 140 7.76 14.28 -10.82
N LEU A 141 7.29 14.32 -9.57
CA LEU A 141 8.13 13.98 -8.42
C LEU A 141 8.56 12.51 -8.46
N ILE A 142 7.67 11.59 -8.85
CA ILE A 142 8.00 10.17 -9.01
C ILE A 142 9.05 9.99 -10.11
N ILE A 143 8.86 10.58 -11.30
CA ILE A 143 9.77 10.43 -12.45
C ILE A 143 11.14 11.04 -12.14
N CYS A 144 11.18 12.18 -11.47
CA CYS A 144 12.43 12.86 -11.13
C CYS A 144 13.12 12.31 -9.87
N LEU A 145 12.52 11.37 -9.13
CA LEU A 145 13.08 10.83 -7.88
C LEU A 145 14.54 10.35 -8.02
N PRO A 146 14.94 9.61 -9.09
CA PRO A 146 16.33 9.18 -9.25
C PRO A 146 17.32 10.35 -9.44
N LYS A 147 16.84 11.52 -9.86
CA LYS A 147 17.65 12.72 -10.08
C LYS A 147 17.92 13.50 -8.79
N LEU A 148 17.16 13.23 -7.71
CA LEU A 148 17.35 13.87 -6.41
C LEU A 148 18.53 13.24 -5.64
N ASP A 149 19.09 14.01 -4.71
CA ASP A 149 20.05 13.50 -3.74
C ASP A 149 19.39 12.59 -2.69
N LEU A 150 20.20 11.94 -1.85
CA LEU A 150 19.72 10.95 -0.88
C LEU A 150 18.65 11.52 0.07
N GLU A 151 18.85 12.76 0.55
CA GLU A 151 17.92 13.38 1.49
C GLU A 151 16.64 13.85 0.79
N GLY A 152 16.77 14.40 -0.42
CA GLY A 152 15.64 14.76 -1.28
C GLY A 152 14.76 13.56 -1.61
N ARG A 153 15.35 12.38 -1.88
CA ARG A 153 14.58 11.13 -2.10
C ARG A 153 13.79 10.72 -0.86
N LYS A 154 14.39 10.80 0.33
CA LYS A 154 13.70 10.49 1.60
C LYS A 154 12.56 11.46 1.86
N ASP A 155 12.81 12.76 1.73
CA ASP A 155 11.79 13.79 1.94
C ASP A 155 10.64 13.64 0.92
N ALA A 156 10.96 13.41 -0.36
CA ALA A 156 9.97 13.15 -1.40
C ALA A 156 9.12 11.90 -1.12
N THR A 157 9.74 10.82 -0.62
CA THR A 157 9.03 9.59 -0.23
C THR A 157 8.02 9.87 0.87
N GLN A 158 8.40 10.64 1.89
CA GLN A 158 7.51 11.00 3.00
C GLN A 158 6.37 11.92 2.53
N VAL A 159 6.66 12.88 1.66
CA VAL A 159 5.63 13.74 1.04
C VAL A 159 4.61 12.88 0.28
N VAL A 160 5.07 12.00 -0.62
CA VAL A 160 4.19 11.09 -1.38
C VAL A 160 3.35 10.21 -0.46
N ALA A 161 3.96 9.63 0.58
CA ALA A 161 3.28 8.78 1.55
C ALA A 161 2.18 9.52 2.32
N ASN A 162 2.47 10.73 2.79
CA ASN A 162 1.53 11.54 3.55
C ASN A 162 0.31 11.95 2.69
N LEU A 163 0.56 12.40 1.45
CA LEU A 163 -0.48 12.83 0.51
C LEU A 163 -1.54 11.77 0.25
N GLN A 164 -1.21 10.47 0.30
CA GLN A 164 -2.19 9.39 0.12
C GLN A 164 -3.28 9.36 1.19
N ARG A 165 -3.02 9.96 2.36
CA ARG A 165 -3.91 9.93 3.53
C ARG A 165 -4.64 11.26 3.75
N GLN A 166 -4.26 12.30 3.02
CA GLN A 166 -4.81 13.63 3.17
C GLN A 166 -6.26 13.70 2.67
N ARG A 167 -7.13 14.31 3.47
CA ARG A 167 -8.53 14.55 3.11
C ARG A 167 -8.73 16.00 2.74
N VAL A 168 -9.12 16.25 1.50
CA VAL A 168 -9.52 17.57 1.00
C VAL A 168 -11.03 17.58 0.88
N ARG A 169 -11.70 18.47 1.61
CA ARG A 169 -13.18 18.53 1.66
C ARG A 169 -13.82 17.14 1.93
N SER A 170 -13.23 16.41 2.88
CA SER A 170 -13.62 15.05 3.28
C SER A 170 -13.45 13.95 2.21
N ARG A 171 -12.72 14.22 1.12
CA ARG A 171 -12.42 13.25 0.05
C ARG A 171 -10.92 12.95 -0.02
N LEU A 172 -10.58 11.73 -0.41
CA LEU A 172 -9.20 11.31 -0.68
C LEU A 172 -8.89 11.57 -2.16
N ILE A 173 -8.56 12.81 -2.50
CA ILE A 173 -8.32 13.21 -3.90
C ILE A 173 -7.13 12.47 -4.54
N ALA A 174 -6.24 11.91 -3.73
CA ALA A 174 -5.15 11.04 -4.21
C ALA A 174 -5.69 9.77 -4.90
N SER A 175 -6.81 9.21 -4.43
CA SER A 175 -7.44 8.04 -5.06
C SER A 175 -7.94 8.40 -6.46
N ASP A 176 -8.67 9.52 -6.57
CA ASP A 176 -9.22 10.00 -7.85
C ASP A 176 -8.09 10.27 -8.86
N TYR A 177 -7.03 10.95 -8.42
CA TYR A 177 -5.86 11.21 -9.26
C TYR A 177 -5.19 9.92 -9.76
N LEU A 178 -5.02 8.93 -8.88
CA LEU A 178 -4.35 7.68 -9.22
C LEU A 178 -5.18 6.82 -10.17
N GLU A 179 -6.51 6.88 -10.10
CA GLU A 179 -7.40 6.21 -11.06
C GLU A 179 -7.18 6.68 -12.50
N ASP A 180 -6.88 7.97 -12.68
CA ASP A 180 -6.54 8.56 -13.98
C ASP A 180 -5.06 8.36 -14.39
N ASN A 181 -4.21 7.86 -13.49
CA ASN A 181 -2.74 7.80 -13.66
C ASN A 181 -2.14 6.44 -13.23
N LEU A 182 -2.86 5.33 -13.49
CA LEU A 182 -2.48 4.00 -13.03
C LEU A 182 -1.16 3.47 -13.60
N ASP A 183 -0.70 4.00 -14.74
CA ASP A 183 0.61 3.68 -15.34
C ASP A 183 1.79 4.03 -14.42
N LEU A 184 1.60 4.97 -13.47
CA LEU A 184 2.58 5.24 -12.42
C LEU A 184 2.90 4.02 -11.57
N MET A 185 1.94 3.11 -11.40
CA MET A 185 2.19 1.90 -10.61
C MET A 185 3.16 0.97 -11.34
N ASP A 186 3.08 0.88 -12.66
CA ASP A 186 4.01 0.07 -13.45
C ASP A 186 5.43 0.64 -13.39
N HIS A 187 5.55 1.97 -13.37
CA HIS A 187 6.82 2.67 -13.15
C HIS A 187 7.39 2.39 -11.75
N LEU A 188 6.59 2.55 -10.69
CA LEU A 188 7.01 2.26 -9.31
C LEU A 188 7.43 0.79 -9.13
N ILE A 189 6.70 -0.16 -9.74
CA ILE A 189 7.04 -1.59 -9.67
C ILE A 189 8.33 -1.88 -10.44
N SER A 190 8.50 -1.35 -11.64
CA SER A 190 9.74 -1.55 -12.40
C SER A 190 10.94 -0.89 -11.73
N GLY A 191 10.70 0.10 -10.87
CA GLY A 191 11.70 0.73 -10.02
C GLY A 191 12.43 -0.19 -9.03
N TYR A 192 11.92 -1.39 -8.75
CA TYR A 192 12.67 -2.41 -7.98
C TYR A 192 13.94 -2.89 -8.71
N GLU A 193 14.05 -2.65 -10.03
CA GLU A 193 15.23 -2.97 -10.83
C GLU A 193 16.40 -2.00 -10.58
N ASP A 194 16.13 -0.81 -10.02
CA ASP A 194 17.15 0.19 -9.64
C ASP A 194 17.35 0.22 -8.12
N GLN A 195 18.48 -0.32 -7.67
CA GLN A 195 18.84 -0.40 -6.25
C GLN A 195 18.89 0.97 -5.55
N GLY A 196 19.17 2.05 -6.27
CA GLY A 196 19.28 3.40 -5.70
C GLY A 196 17.94 4.03 -5.31
N VAL A 197 16.82 3.52 -5.86
CA VAL A 197 15.47 4.04 -5.63
C VAL A 197 14.45 2.98 -5.23
N ALA A 198 14.79 1.69 -5.33
CA ALA A 198 13.87 0.57 -5.06
C ALA A 198 13.11 0.69 -3.74
N LEU A 199 13.79 1.00 -2.63
CA LEU A 199 13.14 1.12 -1.31
C LEU A 199 12.21 2.34 -1.22
N HIS A 200 12.55 3.41 -1.93
CA HIS A 200 11.70 4.61 -2.00
C HIS A 200 10.43 4.31 -2.80
N TYR A 201 10.58 3.72 -3.99
CA TYR A 201 9.45 3.34 -4.82
C TYR A 201 8.58 2.26 -4.18
N GLY A 202 9.17 1.27 -3.50
CA GLY A 202 8.42 0.28 -2.74
C GLY A 202 7.58 0.91 -1.63
N THR A 203 8.13 1.90 -0.90
CA THR A 203 7.38 2.65 0.11
C THR A 203 6.25 3.47 -0.51
N MET A 204 6.51 4.19 -1.60
CA MET A 204 5.48 4.96 -2.32
C MET A 204 4.37 4.05 -2.86
N LEU A 205 4.73 2.91 -3.44
CA LEU A 205 3.80 1.93 -4.00
C LEU A 205 2.89 1.36 -2.91
N ARG A 206 3.44 0.98 -1.74
CA ARG A 206 2.64 0.51 -0.60
C ARG A 206 1.61 1.52 -0.13
N GLU A 207 1.96 2.81 -0.15
CA GLU A 207 1.00 3.85 0.19
C GLU A 207 -0.07 4.05 -0.90
N CYS A 208 0.27 3.88 -2.17
CA CYS A 208 -0.70 3.97 -3.29
C CYS A 208 -1.68 2.79 -3.29
N ILE A 209 -1.23 1.54 -3.04
CA ILE A 209 -2.11 0.35 -3.00
C ILE A 209 -3.05 0.33 -1.80
N ARG A 210 -2.99 1.33 -0.91
CA ARG A 210 -4.03 1.56 0.11
C ARG A 210 -5.38 1.85 -0.53
N HIS A 211 -5.39 2.44 -1.73
CA HIS A 211 -6.60 2.67 -2.50
C HIS A 211 -6.99 1.39 -3.26
N GLN A 212 -8.25 0.98 -3.13
CA GLN A 212 -8.70 -0.30 -3.68
C GLN A 212 -8.63 -0.37 -5.20
N SER A 213 -8.88 0.74 -5.90
CA SER A 213 -8.77 0.85 -7.36
C SER A 213 -7.35 0.63 -7.85
N VAL A 214 -6.37 1.23 -7.18
CA VAL A 214 -4.94 1.06 -7.45
C VAL A 214 -4.50 -0.39 -7.21
N ALA A 215 -4.86 -0.97 -6.07
CA ALA A 215 -4.54 -2.38 -5.79
C ALA A 215 -5.16 -3.33 -6.82
N ARG A 216 -6.41 -3.06 -7.25
CA ARG A 216 -7.08 -3.84 -8.30
C ARG A 216 -6.32 -3.75 -9.62
N TYR A 217 -5.84 -2.56 -10.00
CA TYR A 217 -5.02 -2.40 -11.20
C TYR A 217 -3.75 -3.25 -11.12
N VAL A 218 -2.96 -3.10 -10.05
CA VAL A 218 -1.69 -3.81 -9.88
C VAL A 218 -1.90 -5.33 -9.91
N LEU A 219 -2.91 -5.85 -9.20
CA LEU A 219 -3.21 -7.29 -9.19
C LEU A 219 -3.49 -7.84 -10.61
N ASN A 220 -4.20 -7.09 -11.45
CA ASN A 220 -4.56 -7.51 -12.81
C ASN A 220 -3.52 -7.12 -13.87
N SER A 221 -2.46 -6.40 -13.48
CA SER A 221 -1.38 -5.98 -14.38
C SER A 221 -0.40 -7.11 -14.69
N LYS A 222 0.36 -6.97 -15.78
CA LYS A 222 1.49 -7.86 -16.09
C LYS A 222 2.61 -7.75 -15.04
N CYS A 223 2.73 -6.58 -14.40
CA CYS A 223 3.73 -6.30 -13.37
C CYS A 223 3.55 -7.16 -12.11
N MET A 224 2.35 -7.70 -11.87
CA MET A 224 2.12 -8.64 -10.75
C MET A 224 3.07 -9.84 -10.77
N LYS A 225 3.43 -10.34 -11.98
CA LYS A 225 4.35 -11.48 -12.11
C LYS A 225 5.79 -11.13 -11.71
N LYS A 226 6.20 -9.87 -11.85
CA LYS A 226 7.56 -9.42 -11.52
C LYS A 226 7.88 -9.61 -10.04
N PHE A 227 6.88 -9.55 -9.15
CA PHE A 227 7.08 -9.78 -7.72
C PHE A 227 7.68 -11.15 -7.39
N PHE A 228 7.35 -12.21 -8.15
CA PHE A 228 7.93 -13.54 -7.91
C PHE A 228 9.44 -13.57 -8.13
N ASP A 229 9.96 -12.67 -8.97
CA ASP A 229 11.38 -12.53 -9.25
C ASP A 229 12.01 -11.52 -8.27
N TYR A 230 11.35 -10.39 -7.98
CA TYR A 230 11.84 -9.38 -7.04
C TYR A 230 11.99 -9.89 -5.60
N ILE A 231 11.09 -10.75 -5.15
CA ILE A 231 11.14 -11.43 -3.84
C ILE A 231 12.40 -12.31 -3.68
N GLN A 232 13.03 -12.67 -4.79
CA GLN A 232 14.19 -13.57 -4.81
C GLN A 232 15.49 -12.85 -5.20
N LEU A 233 15.49 -11.51 -5.23
CA LEU A 233 16.69 -10.73 -5.47
C LEU A 233 17.77 -11.00 -4.42
N LEU A 234 19.03 -10.94 -4.84
CA LEU A 234 20.18 -11.10 -3.95
C LEU A 234 20.31 -9.96 -2.94
N ASN A 235 19.84 -8.76 -3.30
CA ASN A 235 19.76 -7.64 -2.38
C ASN A 235 18.63 -7.89 -1.39
N PHE A 236 19.00 -8.25 -0.15
CA PHE A 236 18.06 -8.63 0.89
C PHE A 236 17.06 -7.53 1.25
N ASP A 237 17.50 -6.27 1.33
CA ASP A 237 16.62 -5.16 1.70
C ASP A 237 15.54 -4.95 0.63
N VAL A 238 15.94 -4.99 -0.64
CA VAL A 238 15.03 -4.86 -1.78
C VAL A 238 14.06 -6.05 -1.86
N ALA A 239 14.55 -7.27 -1.69
CA ALA A 239 13.71 -8.46 -1.67
C ALA A 239 12.71 -8.45 -0.50
N ALA A 240 13.15 -8.06 0.70
CA ALA A 240 12.28 -7.95 1.88
C ALA A 240 11.20 -6.88 1.69
N ASP A 241 11.54 -5.75 1.08
CA ASP A 241 10.60 -4.70 0.72
C ASP A 241 9.58 -5.19 -0.32
N ALA A 242 10.02 -5.91 -1.36
CA ALA A 242 9.14 -6.52 -2.35
C ALA A 242 8.18 -7.56 -1.73
N ILE A 243 8.67 -8.39 -0.77
CA ILE A 243 7.84 -9.31 0.01
C ILE A 243 6.75 -8.55 0.78
N ALA A 244 7.12 -7.44 1.44
CA ALA A 244 6.16 -6.63 2.20
C ALA A 244 5.07 -6.06 1.29
N THR A 245 5.44 -5.52 0.12
CA THR A 245 4.50 -5.00 -0.88
C THR A 245 3.59 -6.10 -1.42
N PHE A 246 4.15 -7.25 -1.80
CA PHE A 246 3.41 -8.40 -2.31
C PHE A 246 2.41 -8.94 -1.28
N LYS A 247 2.84 -9.05 -0.02
CA LYS A 247 1.97 -9.43 1.09
C LYS A 247 0.82 -8.43 1.27
N GLU A 248 1.11 -7.14 1.30
CA GLU A 248 0.10 -6.10 1.48
C GLU A 248 -0.94 -6.14 0.35
N LEU A 249 -0.49 -6.30 -0.89
CA LEU A 249 -1.35 -6.41 -2.06
C LEU A 249 -2.31 -7.62 -1.97
N LEU A 250 -1.83 -8.75 -1.45
CA LEU A 250 -2.58 -10.01 -1.32
C LEU A 250 -3.38 -10.13 -0.02
N THR A 251 -3.34 -9.16 0.89
CA THR A 251 -4.02 -9.28 2.20
C THR A 251 -4.85 -8.06 2.60
N ARG A 252 -4.63 -6.89 1.99
CA ARG A 252 -5.33 -5.65 2.34
C ARG A 252 -6.79 -5.65 1.89
N HIS A 253 -7.03 -5.76 0.58
CA HIS A 253 -8.35 -5.58 -0.02
C HIS A 253 -9.04 -6.92 -0.26
N LYS A 254 -9.52 -7.52 0.83
CA LYS A 254 -10.10 -8.88 0.92
C LYS A 254 -10.95 -9.31 -0.28
N SER A 255 -11.97 -8.53 -0.64
CA SER A 255 -12.87 -8.86 -1.76
C SER A 255 -12.18 -8.79 -3.12
N THR A 256 -11.34 -7.78 -3.36
CA THR A 256 -10.55 -7.65 -4.59
C THR A 256 -9.57 -8.80 -4.75
N VAL A 257 -8.90 -9.19 -3.67
CA VAL A 257 -7.95 -10.32 -3.67
C VAL A 257 -8.68 -11.63 -3.94
N ALA A 258 -9.82 -11.88 -3.28
CA ALA A 258 -10.61 -13.08 -3.49
C ALA A 258 -11.08 -13.22 -4.94
N GLU A 259 -11.54 -12.12 -5.55
CA GLU A 259 -11.91 -12.07 -6.97
C GLU A 259 -10.71 -12.38 -7.86
N PHE A 260 -9.57 -11.73 -7.60
CA PHE A 260 -8.33 -11.94 -8.35
C PHE A 260 -7.87 -13.40 -8.27
N LEU A 261 -7.70 -13.96 -7.07
CA LEU A 261 -7.21 -15.32 -6.85
C LEU A 261 -8.15 -16.36 -7.45
N SER A 262 -9.47 -16.16 -7.37
CA SER A 262 -10.45 -17.07 -7.97
C SER A 262 -10.34 -17.10 -9.50
N ARG A 263 -10.18 -15.93 -10.14
CA ARG A 263 -10.05 -15.84 -11.61
C ARG A 263 -8.70 -16.31 -12.13
N ASN A 264 -7.64 -16.12 -11.34
CA ASN A 264 -6.25 -16.32 -11.73
C ASN A 264 -5.60 -17.55 -11.10
N TYR A 265 -6.42 -18.43 -10.51
CA TYR A 265 -5.98 -19.52 -9.64
C TYR A 265 -4.82 -20.34 -10.22
N ASN A 266 -5.00 -20.85 -11.44
CA ASN A 266 -4.08 -21.81 -12.04
C ASN A 266 -2.65 -21.26 -12.18
N TRP A 267 -2.50 -20.10 -12.82
CA TRP A 267 -1.17 -19.54 -13.04
C TRP A 267 -0.60 -18.97 -11.74
N PHE A 268 -1.42 -18.33 -10.90
CA PHE A 268 -0.93 -17.71 -9.67
C PHE A 268 -0.35 -18.76 -8.72
N PHE A 269 -1.09 -19.84 -8.45
CA PHE A 269 -0.60 -20.88 -7.55
C PHE A 269 0.47 -21.76 -8.19
N ALA A 270 0.50 -21.92 -9.52
CA ALA A 270 1.63 -22.57 -10.18
C ALA A 270 2.95 -21.80 -9.93
N GLU A 271 2.95 -20.48 -10.13
CA GLU A 271 4.12 -19.62 -9.86
C GLU A 271 4.42 -19.54 -8.37
N PHE A 272 3.41 -19.34 -7.51
CA PHE A 272 3.58 -19.25 -6.06
C PHE A 272 4.21 -20.52 -5.48
N ASN A 273 3.74 -21.69 -5.92
CA ASN A 273 4.26 -22.96 -5.45
C ASN A 273 5.69 -23.19 -5.92
N SER A 274 5.92 -23.13 -7.23
CA SER A 274 7.22 -23.47 -7.83
C SER A 274 8.31 -22.46 -7.52
N LYS A 275 7.99 -21.16 -7.53
CA LYS A 275 8.99 -20.10 -7.30
C LYS A 275 9.19 -19.76 -5.84
N LEU A 276 8.16 -19.87 -4.98
CA LEU A 276 8.25 -19.39 -3.60
C LEU A 276 8.25 -20.52 -2.56
N LEU A 277 7.26 -21.42 -2.57
CA LEU A 277 7.17 -22.51 -1.59
C LEU A 277 8.30 -23.53 -1.77
N GLU A 278 8.66 -23.82 -3.02
CA GLU A 278 9.74 -24.74 -3.39
C GLU A 278 11.08 -24.02 -3.62
N SER A 279 11.16 -22.71 -3.34
CA SER A 279 12.39 -21.92 -3.47
C SER A 279 13.53 -22.54 -2.66
N THR A 280 14.78 -22.44 -3.12
CA THR A 280 15.95 -22.84 -2.32
C THR A 280 16.26 -21.84 -1.21
N ASN A 281 15.76 -20.59 -1.32
CA ASN A 281 15.97 -19.53 -0.34
C ASN A 281 15.07 -19.73 0.88
N TYR A 282 15.70 -19.91 2.04
CA TYR A 282 15.02 -20.09 3.33
C TYR A 282 14.04 -18.95 3.66
N VAL A 283 14.45 -17.69 3.47
CA VAL A 283 13.62 -16.53 3.82
C VAL A 283 12.40 -16.48 2.91
N THR A 284 12.59 -16.70 1.61
CA THR A 284 11.50 -16.78 0.63
C THR A 284 10.51 -17.87 1.01
N ARG A 285 10.97 -19.11 1.25
CA ARG A 285 10.09 -20.21 1.69
C ARG A 285 9.32 -19.84 2.94
N ARG A 286 10.01 -19.35 3.98
CA ARG A 286 9.39 -18.99 5.26
C ARG A 286 8.28 -17.96 5.09
N GLN A 287 8.54 -16.88 4.35
CA GLN A 287 7.53 -15.84 4.13
C GLN A 287 6.38 -16.33 3.25
N ALA A 288 6.67 -17.17 2.25
CA ALA A 288 5.67 -17.72 1.34
C ALA A 288 4.69 -18.68 2.03
N VAL A 289 5.19 -19.60 2.89
CA VAL A 289 4.31 -20.53 3.63
C VAL A 289 3.41 -19.76 4.59
N LYS A 290 3.96 -18.77 5.29
CA LYS A 290 3.17 -17.89 6.17
C LYS A 290 2.10 -17.13 5.39
N LEU A 291 2.46 -16.52 4.26
CA LEU A 291 1.53 -15.80 3.40
C LEU A 291 0.45 -16.72 2.82
N LEU A 292 0.80 -17.95 2.44
CA LEU A 292 -0.18 -18.95 2.01
C LEU A 292 -1.21 -19.23 3.11
N GLY A 293 -0.75 -19.42 4.35
CA GLY A 293 -1.62 -19.55 5.51
C GLY A 293 -2.57 -18.35 5.66
N ASP A 294 -2.03 -17.12 5.61
CA ASP A 294 -2.82 -15.89 5.68
C ASP A 294 -3.90 -15.83 4.56
N ILE A 295 -3.54 -16.20 3.33
CA ILE A 295 -4.45 -16.22 2.17
C ILE A 295 -5.55 -17.27 2.33
N LEU A 296 -5.22 -18.50 2.71
CA LEU A 296 -6.17 -19.61 2.75
C LEU A 296 -7.11 -19.53 3.97
N LEU A 297 -6.66 -18.93 5.08
CA LEU A 297 -7.49 -18.74 6.28
C LEU A 297 -8.42 -17.53 6.18
N GLU A 298 -8.20 -16.62 5.24
CA GLU A 298 -9.07 -15.47 5.03
C GLU A 298 -10.45 -15.92 4.50
N ARG A 299 -11.50 -15.50 5.23
CA ARG A 299 -12.89 -15.93 4.97
C ARG A 299 -13.34 -15.64 3.54
N SER A 300 -12.98 -14.48 3.01
CA SER A 300 -13.31 -14.08 1.64
C SER A 300 -12.70 -15.00 0.58
N ASN A 301 -11.62 -15.72 0.90
CA ASN A 301 -10.93 -16.67 0.01
C ASN A 301 -11.44 -18.12 0.16
N SER A 302 -12.57 -18.36 0.81
CA SER A 302 -13.08 -19.72 1.07
C SER A 302 -13.17 -20.63 -0.18
N SER A 303 -13.59 -20.10 -1.33
CA SER A 303 -13.62 -20.86 -2.60
C SER A 303 -12.23 -21.28 -3.05
N VAL A 304 -11.27 -20.34 -3.01
CA VAL A 304 -9.86 -20.56 -3.32
C VAL A 304 -9.25 -21.58 -2.37
N MET A 305 -9.56 -21.48 -1.07
CA MET A 305 -9.11 -22.43 -0.06
C MET A 305 -9.59 -23.84 -0.36
N VAL A 306 -10.90 -24.03 -0.58
CA VAL A 306 -11.48 -25.34 -0.91
C VAL A 306 -10.83 -25.93 -2.16
N HIS A 307 -10.57 -25.10 -3.19
CA HIS A 307 -9.89 -25.54 -4.40
C HIS A 307 -8.44 -25.96 -4.11
N TYR A 308 -7.71 -25.18 -3.32
CA TYR A 308 -6.32 -25.46 -2.93
C TYR A 308 -6.15 -26.74 -2.13
N VAL A 309 -7.00 -26.97 -1.13
CA VAL A 309 -6.93 -28.17 -0.28
C VAL A 309 -7.46 -29.44 -0.95
N SER A 310 -7.97 -29.32 -2.17
CA SER A 310 -8.44 -30.45 -2.99
C SER A 310 -7.37 -30.96 -3.97
N SER A 311 -6.20 -30.31 -4.06
CA SER A 311 -5.11 -30.69 -4.97
C SER A 311 -4.08 -31.61 -4.30
N LYS A 312 -3.78 -32.74 -4.97
CA LYS A 312 -2.74 -33.69 -4.54
C LYS A 312 -1.35 -33.05 -4.50
N ASP A 313 -1.03 -32.22 -5.49
CA ASP A 313 0.28 -31.57 -5.59
C ASP A 313 0.47 -30.55 -4.46
N ASN A 314 -0.57 -29.78 -4.16
CA ASN A 314 -0.54 -28.84 -3.04
C ASN A 314 -0.38 -29.56 -1.69
N LEU A 315 -1.04 -30.70 -1.51
CA LEU A 315 -0.84 -31.53 -0.31
C LEU A 315 0.60 -32.03 -0.22
N ARG A 316 1.17 -32.52 -1.32
CA ARG A 316 2.56 -32.98 -1.38
C ARG A 316 3.53 -31.87 -0.96
N ILE A 317 3.35 -30.66 -1.48
CA ILE A 317 4.15 -29.49 -1.11
C ILE A 317 4.01 -29.22 0.40
N SER A 318 2.79 -29.17 0.92
CA SER A 318 2.52 -28.94 2.35
C SER A 318 3.18 -30.02 3.24
N MET A 319 3.10 -31.29 2.85
CA MET A 319 3.74 -32.40 3.58
C MET A 319 5.27 -32.35 3.52
N ASN A 320 5.86 -31.88 2.42
CA ASN A 320 7.30 -31.67 2.32
C ASN A 320 7.75 -30.52 3.24
N LEU A 321 6.99 -29.42 3.29
CA LEU A 321 7.28 -28.29 4.18
C LEU A 321 7.22 -28.66 5.67
N LEU A 322 6.33 -29.59 6.06
CA LEU A 322 6.31 -30.14 7.43
C LEU A 322 7.61 -30.91 7.79
N ARG A 323 8.34 -31.40 6.79
CA ARG A 323 9.59 -32.15 6.96
C ARG A 323 10.84 -31.28 6.89
N GLU A 324 10.69 -29.98 6.65
CA GLU A 324 11.80 -29.04 6.62
C GLU A 324 12.53 -28.98 7.97
N PRO A 325 13.86 -28.77 7.99
CA PRO A 325 14.62 -28.71 9.24
C PRO A 325 14.24 -27.52 10.13
N SER A 326 13.72 -26.44 9.54
CA SER A 326 13.34 -25.24 10.29
C SER A 326 12.00 -25.40 11.00
N LYS A 327 12.01 -25.35 12.34
CA LYS A 327 10.79 -25.37 13.15
C LYS A 327 9.78 -24.28 12.78
N ASN A 328 10.24 -23.08 12.43
CA ASN A 328 9.35 -22.00 12.01
C ASN A 328 8.56 -22.36 10.74
N ILE A 329 9.24 -22.94 9.74
CA ILE A 329 8.56 -23.40 8.50
C ILE A 329 7.59 -24.53 8.82
N GLN A 330 7.96 -25.47 9.70
CA GLN A 330 7.06 -26.56 10.10
C GLN A 330 5.77 -26.03 10.75
N ILE A 331 5.88 -25.01 11.62
CA ILE A 331 4.73 -24.38 12.28
C ILE A 331 3.82 -23.69 11.27
N ASP A 332 4.37 -22.86 10.38
CA ASP A 332 3.57 -22.19 9.35
C ASP A 332 2.95 -23.22 8.38
N ALA A 333 3.69 -24.28 8.03
CA ALA A 333 3.20 -25.37 7.18
C ALA A 333 2.08 -26.17 7.84
N PHE A 334 2.10 -26.33 9.17
CA PHE A 334 1.02 -26.96 9.93
C PHE A 334 -0.28 -26.17 9.81
N HIS A 335 -0.24 -24.84 9.84
CA HIS A 335 -1.45 -24.01 9.66
C HIS A 335 -2.08 -24.16 8.27
N VAL A 336 -1.29 -24.49 7.25
CA VAL A 336 -1.80 -24.85 5.92
C VAL A 336 -2.29 -26.31 5.90
N PHE A 337 -1.50 -27.24 6.44
CA PHE A 337 -1.81 -28.67 6.46
C PHE A 337 -3.12 -28.98 7.19
N LYS A 338 -3.39 -28.30 8.31
CA LYS A 338 -4.63 -28.51 9.07
C LYS A 338 -5.88 -28.27 8.23
N LEU A 339 -5.83 -27.41 7.21
CA LEU A 339 -6.94 -27.18 6.29
C LEU A 339 -7.23 -28.40 5.41
N PHE A 340 -6.19 -29.13 4.98
CA PHE A 340 -6.37 -30.40 4.27
C PHE A 340 -7.00 -31.46 5.18
N ALA A 341 -6.55 -31.56 6.44
CA ALA A 341 -7.11 -32.48 7.41
C ALA A 341 -8.56 -32.12 7.79
N ALA A 342 -8.88 -30.84 7.91
CA ALA A 342 -10.22 -30.36 8.28
C ALA A 342 -11.23 -30.33 7.12
N ASN A 343 -10.79 -30.49 5.86
CA ASN A 343 -11.69 -30.53 4.71
C ASN A 343 -12.68 -31.70 4.85
N LYS A 344 -13.98 -31.44 4.98
CA LYS A 344 -15.00 -32.51 5.10
C LYS A 344 -15.25 -33.23 3.77
N ASN A 345 -15.01 -32.54 2.66
CA ASN A 345 -15.22 -33.04 1.29
C ASN A 345 -13.88 -33.43 0.64
N LYS A 346 -13.05 -34.22 1.35
CA LYS A 346 -11.74 -34.65 0.84
C LYS A 346 -11.92 -35.46 -0.45
N PRO A 347 -11.22 -35.11 -1.55
CA PRO A 347 -11.16 -35.95 -2.74
C PRO A 347 -10.57 -37.33 -2.43
N PRO A 348 -10.98 -38.41 -3.11
CA PRO A 348 -10.45 -39.76 -2.87
C PRO A 348 -8.93 -39.82 -2.93
N GLY A 349 -8.36 -39.09 -3.89
CA GLY A 349 -6.92 -38.95 -4.04
C GLY A 349 -6.17 -38.41 -2.82
N ILE A 350 -6.78 -37.48 -2.08
CA ILE A 350 -6.24 -36.91 -0.84
C ILE A 350 -6.43 -37.89 0.32
N ALA A 351 -7.61 -38.48 0.43
CA ALA A 351 -7.91 -39.48 1.46
C ALA A 351 -6.93 -40.67 1.37
N ASN A 352 -6.66 -41.17 0.17
CA ASN A 352 -5.73 -42.27 -0.06
C ASN A 352 -4.29 -41.92 0.37
N ILE A 353 -3.85 -40.68 0.14
CA ILE A 353 -2.52 -40.22 0.62
C ILE A 353 -2.47 -40.23 2.16
N PHE A 354 -3.53 -39.77 2.83
CA PHE A 354 -3.61 -39.81 4.29
C PHE A 354 -3.64 -41.24 4.84
N VAL A 355 -4.42 -42.14 4.23
CA VAL A 355 -4.46 -43.57 4.62
C VAL A 355 -3.08 -44.22 4.44
N ALA A 356 -2.46 -44.05 3.27
CA ALA A 356 -1.16 -44.65 2.95
C ALA A 356 -0.02 -44.15 3.86
N ASN A 357 -0.13 -42.91 4.38
CA ASN A 357 0.89 -42.30 5.24
C ASN A 357 0.46 -42.19 6.70
N ARG A 358 -0.68 -42.77 7.10
CA ARG A 358 -1.34 -42.52 8.40
C ARG A 358 -0.37 -42.70 9.57
N SER A 359 0.28 -43.84 9.67
CA SER A 359 1.20 -44.14 10.78
C SER A 359 2.37 -43.15 10.86
N LYS A 360 2.89 -42.70 9.72
CA LYS A 360 3.98 -41.72 9.66
C LYS A 360 3.51 -40.32 10.07
N ILE A 361 2.33 -39.91 9.60
CA ILE A 361 1.74 -38.61 9.93
C ILE A 361 1.41 -38.54 11.43
N LEU A 362 0.77 -39.57 11.98
CA LEU A 362 0.43 -39.63 13.41
C LEU A 362 1.70 -39.61 14.28
N ARG A 363 2.71 -40.40 13.93
CA ARG A 363 4.01 -40.38 14.63
C ARG A 363 4.63 -38.99 14.60
N PHE A 364 4.67 -38.36 13.42
CA PHE A 364 5.21 -37.00 13.29
C PHE A 364 4.50 -36.02 14.24
N PHE A 365 3.17 -36.00 14.25
CA PHE A 365 2.42 -35.05 15.08
C PHE A 365 2.47 -35.34 16.58
N SER A 366 2.64 -36.59 16.99
CA SER A 366 2.92 -36.93 18.39
C SER A 366 4.25 -36.34 18.88
N ASP A 367 5.28 -36.34 18.01
CA ASP A 367 6.61 -35.83 18.30
C ASP A 367 6.74 -34.32 18.00
N PHE A 368 5.77 -33.74 17.28
CA PHE A 368 5.78 -32.33 16.88
C PHE A 368 5.40 -31.43 18.06
N LYS A 369 6.44 -30.85 18.67
CA LYS A 369 6.34 -29.87 19.74
C LYS A 369 6.83 -28.51 19.27
N ILE A 370 6.25 -27.48 19.84
CA ILE A 370 6.67 -26.09 19.71
C ILE A 370 7.27 -25.63 21.05
N ASP A 371 8.24 -24.71 21.00
CA ASP A 371 8.97 -24.27 22.20
C ASP A 371 8.13 -23.36 23.12
N ARG A 372 6.96 -22.91 22.65
CA ARG A 372 6.05 -22.03 23.39
C ARG A 372 4.78 -22.78 23.78
N GLU A 373 4.29 -22.52 24.98
CA GLU A 373 2.96 -22.96 25.38
C GLU A 373 1.92 -22.20 24.55
N ASP A 374 1.31 -22.88 23.58
CA ASP A 374 0.22 -22.38 22.75
C ASP A 374 -0.90 -23.42 22.76
N GLU A 375 -1.89 -23.17 23.62
CA GLU A 375 -3.04 -24.06 23.80
C GLU A 375 -3.85 -24.22 22.51
N GLN A 376 -3.95 -23.16 21.70
CA GLN A 376 -4.67 -23.20 20.44
C GLN A 376 -3.96 -24.10 19.43
N PHE A 377 -2.63 -24.02 19.37
CA PHE A 377 -1.84 -24.90 18.52
C PHE A 377 -1.99 -26.37 18.93
N GLU A 378 -1.92 -26.67 20.22
CA GLU A 378 -2.09 -28.04 20.71
C GLU A 378 -3.51 -28.57 20.48
N ALA A 379 -4.54 -27.74 20.62
CA ALA A 379 -5.92 -28.08 20.29
C ALA A 379 -6.10 -28.37 18.78
N ASP A 380 -5.55 -27.52 17.92
CA ASP A 380 -5.54 -27.72 16.46
C ASP A 380 -4.81 -29.02 16.09
N LYS A 381 -3.66 -29.29 16.74
CA LYS A 381 -2.86 -30.50 16.50
C LYS A 381 -3.64 -31.75 16.89
N ALA A 382 -4.29 -31.73 18.05
CA ALA A 382 -5.15 -32.82 18.50
C ALA A 382 -6.32 -33.05 17.53
N GLN A 383 -6.92 -31.99 16.98
CA GLN A 383 -7.96 -32.12 15.95
C GLN A 383 -7.40 -32.76 14.69
N VAL A 384 -6.24 -32.33 14.19
CA VAL A 384 -5.60 -32.92 13.00
C VAL A 384 -5.31 -34.41 13.23
N ILE A 385 -4.78 -34.80 14.39
CA ILE A 385 -4.53 -36.19 14.75
C ILE A 385 -5.83 -37.01 14.70
N ARG A 386 -6.92 -36.50 15.29
CA ARG A 386 -8.24 -37.17 15.26
C ARG A 386 -8.75 -37.34 13.83
N GLU A 387 -8.74 -36.27 13.04
CA GLU A 387 -9.19 -36.29 11.65
C GLU A 387 -8.41 -37.33 10.84
N ILE A 388 -7.07 -37.34 10.93
CA ILE A 388 -6.20 -38.28 10.21
C ILE A 388 -6.43 -39.74 10.65
N ALA A 389 -6.64 -39.99 11.94
CA ALA A 389 -6.93 -41.31 12.46
C ALA A 389 -8.26 -41.88 11.91
N GLN A 390 -9.24 -41.02 11.69
CA GLN A 390 -10.59 -41.37 11.23
C GLN A 390 -10.77 -41.34 9.71
N VAL A 391 -9.78 -40.87 8.93
CA VAL A 391 -9.90 -40.88 7.45
C VAL A 391 -10.05 -42.31 6.97
N GLU A 392 -11.14 -42.63 6.27
CA GLU A 392 -11.33 -43.92 5.62
C GLU A 392 -10.97 -43.85 4.13
N CYS A 393 -10.62 -45.01 3.55
CA CYS A 393 -10.41 -45.11 2.12
C CYS A 393 -11.77 -44.98 1.41
N LYS A 394 -11.88 -44.06 0.45
CA LYS A 394 -13.05 -44.01 -0.43
C LYS A 394 -12.74 -44.89 -1.65
N ASP A 395 -13.03 -46.17 -1.51
CA ASP A 395 -12.91 -47.17 -2.58
C ASP A 395 -13.99 -46.94 -3.65
N GLY A 396 -13.80 -45.91 -4.48
CA GLY A 396 -14.62 -45.67 -5.68
C GLY A 396 -13.85 -45.87 -6.99
N ASP A 397 -12.56 -45.56 -7.02
CA ASP A 397 -11.80 -45.48 -8.29
C ASP A 397 -10.78 -46.61 -8.50
N LEU A 398 -10.38 -47.33 -7.45
CA LEU A 398 -9.47 -48.49 -7.60
C LEU A 398 -10.16 -49.70 -8.26
N ALA A 399 -11.50 -49.77 -8.23
CA ALA A 399 -12.26 -50.79 -8.94
C ALA A 399 -12.31 -50.52 -10.44
N ASN A 400 -12.45 -49.26 -10.88
CA ASN A 400 -12.48 -48.91 -12.29
C ASN A 400 -11.10 -49.00 -12.96
N GLU A 401 -10.03 -48.70 -12.24
CA GLU A 401 -8.66 -48.81 -12.79
C GLU A 401 -8.19 -50.28 -12.93
N ARG A 402 -8.77 -51.20 -12.15
CA ARG A 402 -8.59 -52.65 -12.34
C ARG A 402 -9.46 -53.21 -13.47
N LEU A 403 -10.66 -52.68 -13.67
CA LEU A 403 -11.54 -53.11 -14.77
C LEU A 403 -11.05 -52.63 -16.14
N LEU A 404 -10.36 -51.49 -16.23
CA LEU A 404 -9.73 -50.99 -17.47
C LEU A 404 -8.40 -51.69 -17.83
N LYS A 405 -7.83 -52.51 -16.92
CA LYS A 405 -6.64 -53.34 -17.20
C LYS A 405 -6.97 -54.80 -17.51
N THR A 406 -8.25 -55.14 -17.63
CA THR A 406 -8.71 -56.52 -17.88
C THR A 406 -9.53 -56.66 -19.17
N TYR A 407 -9.43 -55.70 -20.09
CA TYR A 407 -9.93 -55.84 -21.47
C TYR A 407 -8.87 -55.43 -22.48
#